data_AF-A0A534JHG3-F1
#
_entry.id   AF-A0A534JHG3-F1
#
_cell.length_a   1.000
_cell.length_b   1.000
_cell.length_c   1.000
_cell.angle_alpha   90.00
_cell.angle_beta   90.00
_cell.angle_gamma   90.00
#
_symmetry.space_group_name_H-M   'P 1'
#
loop_
_entity.id
_entity.type
_entity.pdbx_description
1 polymer ?
#
loop_
_entity_poly.entity_id
_entity_poly.type
_entity_poly.pdbx_seq_one_letter_code
_entity_poly.pdbx_strand_id
1 'polypeptide(L)'
;GSDPLGVQLVQIDPSGTTFRGNGFAIGAGSDEALDVLTKGYRENLRLEEAIALNTKAIESLNGGGTAIEHGVITRETGKFVHQNGGKAPKPSALRTN
;
A
#
# COMPACT_ATOMS: atom_id res chain seq x y z
N GLY A 1 -7.87 4.19 -8.76
CA GLY A 1 -9.23 4.71 -8.96
C GLY A 1 -10.19 3.58 -9.26
N SER A 2 -11.49 3.88 -9.38
CA SER A 2 -12.52 2.93 -9.81
C SER A 2 -13.28 3.53 -10.98
N ASP A 3 -13.48 2.75 -12.03
CA ASP A 3 -14.22 3.12 -13.24
C ASP A 3 -15.02 1.91 -13.76
N PRO A 4 -15.75 2.00 -14.90
CA PRO A 4 -16.50 0.86 -15.43
C PRO A 4 -15.66 -0.38 -15.79
N LEU A 5 -14.35 -0.26 -15.96
CA LEU A 5 -13.41 -1.38 -16.17
C LEU A 5 -12.91 -1.97 -14.83
N GLY A 6 -13.27 -1.35 -13.71
CA GLY A 6 -13.00 -1.80 -12.34
C GLY A 6 -12.00 -0.92 -11.60
N VAL A 7 -11.40 -1.50 -10.56
CA VAL A 7 -10.37 -0.82 -9.76
C VAL A 7 -9.03 -0.92 -10.48
N GLN A 8 -8.40 0.24 -10.70
CA GLN A 8 -7.14 0.35 -11.43
C GLN A 8 -6.14 1.22 -10.68
N LEU A 9 -4.87 0.86 -10.76
CA LEU A 9 -3.75 1.65 -10.25
C LEU A 9 -2.84 2.02 -11.43
N VAL A 10 -2.52 3.32 -11.52
CA VAL A 10 -1.73 3.90 -12.60
C VAL A 10 -0.66 4.82 -11.98
N GLN A 11 0.58 4.70 -12.45
CA GLN A 11 1.67 5.63 -12.16
C GLN A 11 1.92 6.48 -13.41
N ILE A 12 2.16 7.77 -13.21
CA ILE A 12 2.55 8.71 -14.25
C ILE A 12 3.88 9.31 -13.84
N ASP A 13 4.90 9.21 -14.70
CA ASP A 13 6.18 9.87 -14.46
C ASP A 13 6.14 11.35 -14.92
N PRO A 14 7.12 12.19 -14.55
CA PRO A 14 7.13 13.59 -14.97
C PRO A 14 7.18 13.83 -16.49
N SER A 15 7.58 12.82 -17.29
CA SER A 15 7.58 12.91 -18.75
C SER A 15 6.18 12.72 -19.36
N GLY A 16 5.22 12.22 -18.56
CA GLY A 16 3.89 11.84 -19.01
C GLY A 16 3.78 10.37 -19.39
N THR A 17 4.83 9.57 -19.20
CA THR A 17 4.78 8.12 -19.43
C THR A 17 3.91 7.48 -18.36
N THR A 18 2.96 6.65 -18.79
CA THR A 18 1.96 6.02 -17.92
C THR A 18 2.17 4.52 -17.80
N PHE A 19 2.14 4.01 -16.58
CA PHE A 19 2.26 2.59 -16.27
C PHE A 19 1.03 2.10 -15.51
N ARG A 20 0.50 0.93 -15.87
CA ARG A 20 -0.57 0.25 -15.13
C ARG A 20 0.01 -0.98 -14.45
N GLY A 21 -0.36 -1.21 -13.18
CA GLY A 21 0.21 -2.29 -12.38
C GLY A 21 -0.54 -2.51 -11.07
N ASN A 22 -0.09 -3.49 -10.29
CA ASN A 22 -0.72 -3.90 -9.04
C ASN A 22 -0.07 -3.28 -7.79
N GLY A 23 1.09 -2.64 -7.96
CA GLY A 23 1.83 -1.97 -6.90
C GLY A 23 2.90 -1.06 -7.49
N PHE A 24 3.04 0.12 -6.91
CA PHE A 24 4.03 1.13 -7.29
C PHE A 24 4.56 1.79 -6.03
N ALA A 25 5.80 2.26 -6.08
CA ALA A 25 6.41 3.10 -5.07
C ALA A 25 7.16 4.23 -5.76
N ILE A 26 7.08 5.44 -5.21
CA ILE A 26 7.71 6.65 -5.77
C ILE A 26 8.37 7.45 -4.64
N GLY A 27 9.38 8.25 -4.99
CA GLY A 27 10.11 9.09 -4.04
C GLY A 27 11.37 8.41 -3.47
N ALA A 28 11.94 9.01 -2.42
CA ALA A 28 13.14 8.46 -1.77
C ALA A 28 12.80 7.13 -1.08
N GLY A 29 13.62 6.10 -1.33
CA GLY A 29 13.40 4.75 -0.80
C GLY A 29 12.37 3.92 -1.59
N SER A 30 11.98 4.35 -2.79
CA SER A 30 11.00 3.62 -3.60
C SER A 30 11.42 2.20 -3.93
N ASP A 31 12.72 1.95 -4.13
CA ASP A 31 13.23 0.66 -4.55
C ASP A 31 13.07 -0.39 -3.44
N GLU A 32 13.38 -0.03 -2.20
CA GLU A 32 13.21 -0.89 -1.04
C GLU A 32 11.73 -1.09 -0.71
N ALA A 33 10.91 -0.04 -0.79
CA ALA A 33 9.46 -0.17 -0.63
C ALA A 33 8.87 -1.12 -1.68
N LEU A 34 9.29 -1.00 -2.94
CA LEU A 34 8.84 -1.86 -4.02
C LEU A 34 9.28 -3.31 -3.82
N ASP A 35 10.48 -3.56 -3.31
CA ASP A 35 10.95 -4.91 -2.96
C ASP A 35 10.06 -5.55 -1.88
N VAL A 36 9.71 -4.82 -0.82
CA VAL A 36 8.78 -5.29 0.22
C VAL A 36 7.40 -5.59 -0.36
N LEU A 37 6.86 -4.67 -1.17
CA LEU A 37 5.56 -4.86 -1.84
C LEU A 37 5.59 -6.09 -2.74
N THR A 38 6.61 -6.25 -3.55
CA THR A 38 6.77 -7.36 -4.51
C THR A 38 6.84 -8.70 -3.79
N LYS A 39 7.60 -8.79 -2.70
CA LYS A 39 7.73 -10.01 -1.90
C LYS A 39 6.47 -10.38 -1.13
N GLY A 40 5.68 -9.39 -0.71
CA GLY A 40 4.46 -9.61 0.09
C GLY A 40 3.17 -9.71 -0.73
N TYR A 41 3.22 -9.38 -2.02
CA TYR A 41 2.03 -9.32 -2.87
C TYR A 41 1.44 -10.71 -3.17
N ARG A 42 0.11 -10.76 -3.22
CA ARG A 42 -0.68 -11.87 -3.77
C ARG A 42 -1.99 -11.32 -4.32
N GLU A 43 -2.54 -11.95 -5.35
CA GLU A 43 -3.73 -11.42 -6.05
C GLU A 43 -4.96 -11.23 -5.14
N ASN A 44 -5.13 -12.10 -4.15
CA ASN A 44 -6.34 -12.15 -3.32
C ASN A 44 -6.14 -11.55 -1.90
N LEU A 45 -5.31 -10.51 -1.75
CA LEU A 45 -5.13 -9.83 -0.46
C LEU A 45 -6.47 -9.30 0.07
N ARG A 46 -6.77 -9.55 1.35
CA ARG A 46 -7.85 -8.85 2.04
C ARG A 46 -7.41 -7.41 2.32
N LEU A 47 -8.38 -6.52 2.49
CA LEU A 47 -8.12 -5.10 2.73
C LEU A 47 -7.11 -4.86 3.86
N GLU A 48 -7.32 -5.49 5.01
CA GLU A 48 -6.42 -5.37 6.18
C GLU A 48 -4.98 -5.83 5.88
N GLU A 49 -4.83 -6.87 5.06
CA GLU A 49 -3.50 -7.38 4.68
C GLU A 49 -2.81 -6.46 3.68
N ALA A 50 -3.58 -5.86 2.76
CA ALA A 50 -3.06 -4.86 1.84
C ALA A 50 -2.60 -3.59 2.57
N ILE A 51 -3.37 -3.13 3.57
CA ILE A 51 -3.00 -2.01 4.43
C ILE A 51 -1.73 -2.36 5.20
N ALA A 52 -1.69 -3.51 5.89
CA ALA A 52 -0.53 -3.93 6.67
C ALA A 52 0.75 -4.08 5.81
N LEU A 53 0.63 -4.60 4.59
CA LEU A 53 1.75 -4.70 3.65
C LEU A 53 2.26 -3.31 3.25
N ASN A 54 1.37 -2.37 2.96
CA ASN A 54 1.73 -0.99 2.62
C ASN A 54 2.39 -0.28 3.81
N THR A 55 1.84 -0.42 5.03
CA THR A 55 2.44 0.09 6.27
C THR A 55 3.85 -0.44 6.45
N LYS A 56 4.04 -1.76 6.29
CA LYS A 56 5.36 -2.40 6.42
C LYS A 56 6.37 -1.85 5.40
N ALA A 57 5.97 -1.63 4.16
CA ALA A 57 6.84 -1.06 3.12
C ALA A 57 7.37 0.31 3.54
N ILE A 58 6.50 1.19 4.06
CA ILE A 58 6.88 2.54 4.50
C ILE A 58 7.72 2.50 5.80
N GLU A 59 7.33 1.69 6.78
CA GLU A 59 8.05 1.60 8.06
C GLU A 59 9.45 1.02 7.93
N SER A 60 9.66 0.10 6.98
CA SER A 60 10.97 -0.52 6.73
C SER A 60 12.06 0.49 6.36
N LEU A 61 11.66 1.63 5.80
CA LEU A 61 12.55 2.74 5.41
C LEU A 61 12.74 3.76 6.53
N ASN A 62 11.67 4.05 7.28
CA ASN A 62 11.65 5.17 8.22
C ASN A 62 12.03 4.78 9.66
N GLY A 63 12.28 3.50 9.94
CA GLY A 63 12.62 3.03 11.28
C GLY A 63 11.45 3.06 12.29
N GLY A 64 10.21 3.15 11.79
CA GLY A 64 8.98 3.21 12.57
C GLY A 64 8.60 4.62 13.05
N GLY A 65 7.36 4.77 13.56
CA GLY A 65 6.89 6.02 14.20
C GLY A 65 6.49 7.15 13.24
N THR A 66 6.55 6.94 11.93
CA THR A 66 6.03 7.88 10.94
C THR A 66 4.50 7.80 10.90
N ALA A 67 3.83 8.95 10.82
CA ALA A 67 2.40 9.00 10.54
C ALA A 67 2.17 8.54 9.09
N ILE A 68 1.49 7.40 8.93
CA ILE A 68 1.14 6.84 7.62
C ILE A 68 -0.34 7.08 7.38
N GLU A 69 -0.65 7.72 6.26
CA GLU A 69 -2.03 7.92 5.81
C GLU A 69 -2.39 6.85 4.77
N HIS A 70 -3.60 6.32 4.88
CA HIS A 70 -4.10 5.30 3.97
C HIS A 70 -5.34 5.79 3.24
N GLY A 71 -5.30 5.72 1.91
CA GLY A 71 -6.47 5.91 1.05
C GLY A 71 -6.98 4.57 0.53
N VAL A 72 -8.24 4.25 0.77
CA VAL A 72 -8.84 2.97 0.37
C VAL A 72 -9.94 3.19 -0.67
N ILE A 73 -9.91 2.37 -1.72
CA ILE A 73 -11.01 2.22 -2.68
C ILE A 73 -11.32 0.73 -2.77
N THR A 74 -12.57 0.34 -2.53
CA THR A 74 -13.03 -1.04 -2.74
C THR A 74 -13.92 -1.12 -3.97
N ARG A 75 -14.00 -2.31 -4.58
CA ARG A 75 -14.91 -2.55 -5.72
C ARG A 75 -16.38 -2.29 -5.37
N GLU A 76 -16.76 -2.59 -4.14
CA GLU A 76 -18.12 -2.44 -3.62
C GLU A 76 -18.54 -0.98 -3.53
N THR A 77 -17.63 -0.12 -3.05
CA THR A 77 -17.95 1.29 -2.82
C THR A 77 -17.61 2.17 -4.01
N GLY A 78 -16.55 1.84 -4.75
CA GLY A 78 -15.98 2.67 -5.82
C GLY A 78 -15.52 4.05 -5.37
N LYS A 79 -15.53 4.33 -4.06
CA LYS A 79 -15.28 5.64 -3.46
C LYS A 79 -13.97 5.64 -2.72
N PHE A 80 -13.27 6.76 -2.77
CA PHE A 80 -12.11 7.00 -1.94
C PHE A 80 -12.54 7.25 -0.49
N VAL A 81 -11.97 6.49 0.43
CA VAL A 81 -12.14 6.66 1.87
C VAL A 81 -10.76 6.89 2.47
N HIS A 82 -10.60 8.02 3.15
CA HIS A 82 -9.42 8.27 3.97
C HIS A 82 -9.53 7.46 5.27
N GLN A 83 -8.57 6.57 5.50
CA GLN A 83 -8.39 5.87 6.76
C GLN A 83 -7.35 6.67 7.55
N ASN A 84 -7.82 7.41 8.56
CA ASN A 84 -6.94 8.12 9.48
C ASN A 84 -5.99 7.10 10.11
N GLY A 85 -4.68 7.31 9.91
CA GLY A 85 -3.62 6.46 10.43
C GLY A 85 -3.66 6.36 11.95
N GLY A 86 -4.43 5.41 12.46
CA GLY A 86 -4.16 4.82 13.76
C GLY A 86 -2.75 4.25 13.69
N LYS A 87 -1.91 4.55 14.70
CA LYS A 87 -0.59 3.92 14.86
C LYS A 87 -0.65 2.47 14.44
N ALA A 88 0.29 2.03 13.60
CA ALA A 88 0.42 0.63 13.21
C ALA A 88 0.21 -0.26 14.45
N PRO A 89 -0.62 -1.31 14.37
CA PRO A 89 -0.78 -2.22 15.51
C PRO A 89 0.61 -2.72 15.90
N LYS A 90 1.00 -2.51 17.15
CA LYS A 90 2.28 -2.99 17.68
C LYS A 90 2.40 -4.47 17.29
N PRO A 91 3.56 -4.93 16.75
CA PRO A 91 3.75 -6.34 16.47
C PRO A 91 3.42 -7.13 17.73
N SER A 92 2.35 -7.91 17.69
CA SER A 92 2.06 -8.87 18.75
C SER A 92 3.27 -9.78 18.80
N ALA A 93 3.97 -9.79 19.94
CA ALA A 93 5.11 -10.64 20.16
C ALA A 93 4.74 -12.06 19.72
N LEU A 94 5.49 -12.60 18.75
CA LEU A 94 5.43 -13.99 18.35
C LEU A 94 5.42 -14.84 19.61
N ARG A 95 4.26 -15.38 19.98
CA ARG A 95 4.17 -16.48 20.94
C ARG A 95 4.65 -17.70 20.19
N THR A 96 5.93 -18.03 20.37
CA THR A 96 6.45 -19.36 20.12
C THR A 96 5.73 -20.32 21.08
N ASN A 97 4.97 -21.26 20.51
CA ASN A 97 4.62 -22.51 21.20
C ASN A 97 5.84 -23.43 21.24
#